data_AF-A0A075MVP1-F1
#
_entry.id   AF-A0A075MVP1-F1
#
_cell.length_a   1.000
_cell.length_b   1.000
_cell.length_c   1.000
_cell.angle_alpha   90.00
_cell.angle_beta   90.00
_cell.angle_gamma   90.00
#
_symmetry.space_group_name_H-M   'P 1'
#
loop_
_entity.id
_entity.type
_entity.pdbx_description
1 polymer ?
#
loop_
_entity_poly.entity_id
_entity_poly.type
_entity_poly.pdbx_seq_one_letter_code
_entity_poly.pdbx_strand_id
1 'polypeptide(L)'
;MDPRVKKAVAAKIDEAISNADEVYRIQSKLGIAGGADFAFGIAIGRIYNSFHYQTRRILGRNATAAEFSEFLSLLSSRTPEIRRAFSK
;
A
#
# COMPACT_ATOMS: atom_id res chain seq x y z
N MET A 1 -0.18 11.51 -12.25
CA MET A 1 0.04 11.59 -10.80
C MET A 1 1.22 12.51 -10.59
N ASP A 2 1.04 13.54 -9.77
CA ASP A 2 2.13 14.47 -9.43
C ASP A 2 3.38 13.70 -8.95
N PRO A 3 4.60 14.04 -9.44
CA PRO A 3 5.83 13.33 -9.09
C PRO A 3 6.11 13.24 -7.59
N ARG A 4 5.71 14.25 -6.80
CA ARG A 4 5.88 14.28 -5.35
C ARG A 4 4.95 13.28 -4.66
N VAL A 5 3.71 13.16 -5.14
CA VAL A 5 2.76 12.14 -4.67
C VAL A 5 3.28 10.76 -5.05
N LYS A 6 3.74 10.58 -6.30
CA LYS A 6 4.33 9.31 -6.77
C LYS A 6 5.49 8.85 -5.88
N LYS A 7 6.41 9.77 -5.56
CA LYS A 7 7.54 9.51 -4.66
C LYS A 7 7.08 9.11 -3.26
N ALA A 8 6.11 9.82 -2.69
CA ALA A 8 5.57 9.51 -1.37
C ALA A 8 4.87 8.15 -1.32
N VAL A 9 4.12 7.79 -2.36
CA VAL A 9 3.46 6.47 -2.46
C VAL A 9 4.48 5.35 -2.64
N ALA A 10 5.51 5.54 -3.47
CA ALA A 10 6.58 4.56 -3.63
C ALA A 10 7.29 4.27 -2.30
N ALA A 11 7.64 5.31 -1.54
CA ALA A 11 8.21 5.15 -0.20
C ALA A 11 7.26 4.40 0.76
N LYS A 12 5.95 4.60 0.62
CA LYS A 12 4.97 3.87 1.45
C LYS A 12 4.88 2.38 1.10
N ILE A 13 5.09 2.02 -0.16
CA ILE A 13 5.19 0.62 -0.57
C ILE A 13 6.39 -0.04 0.10
N ASP A 14 7.56 0.63 0.07
CA ASP A 14 8.78 0.14 0.71
C ASP A 14 8.61 0.00 2.24
N GLU A 15 7.95 0.98 2.86
CA GLU A 15 7.59 0.94 4.29
C GLU A 15 6.63 -0.23 4.60
N ALA A 16 5.61 -0.44 3.79
CA ALA A 16 4.63 -1.52 3.99
C ALA A 16 5.29 -2.91 3.87
N ILE A 17 6.26 -3.07 2.98
CA ILE A 17 7.07 -4.29 2.84
C ILE A 17 7.97 -4.47 4.07
N SER A 18 8.64 -3.41 4.50
CA SER A 18 9.59 -3.46 5.63
C SER A 18 8.89 -3.79 6.96
N ASN A 19 7.63 -3.37 7.10
CA ASN A 19 6.81 -3.55 8.31
C ASN A 19 5.86 -4.76 8.20
N ALA A 20 6.19 -5.78 7.40
CA ALA A 20 5.34 -6.95 7.23
C ALA A 20 5.11 -7.72 8.55
N ASP A 21 6.09 -7.72 9.46
CA ASP A 21 5.99 -8.40 10.76
C ASP A 21 4.88 -7.83 11.65
N GLU A 22 4.68 -6.51 11.66
CA GLU A 22 3.60 -5.83 12.40
C GLU A 22 2.23 -6.37 11.97
N VAL A 23 2.05 -6.57 10.66
CA VAL A 23 0.79 -7.07 10.09
C VAL A 23 0.55 -8.52 10.53
N TYR A 24 1.58 -9.37 10.50
CA TYR A 24 1.46 -10.73 11.00
C TYR A 24 1.19 -10.79 12.51
N ARG A 25 1.77 -9.87 13.30
CA ARG A 25 1.48 -9.74 14.74
C ARG A 25 0.02 -9.37 14.98
N ILE A 26 -0.56 -8.48 14.17
CA ILE A 26 -2.00 -8.14 14.21
C ILE A 26 -2.83 -9.39 13.89
N GLN A 27 -2.54 -10.06 12.77
CA GLN A 27 -3.25 -11.27 12.35
C GLN A 27 -3.24 -12.34 13.44
N SER A 28 -2.06 -12.60 14.03
CA SER A 28 -1.88 -13.55 15.12
C SER A 28 -2.68 -13.15 16.36
N LYS A 29 -2.60 -11.88 16.77
CA LYS A 29 -3.29 -11.38 17.97
C LYS A 29 -4.81 -11.45 17.83
N LEU A 30 -5.34 -11.31 16.63
CA LEU A 30 -6.77 -11.39 16.33
C LEU A 30 -7.26 -12.82 16.03
N GLY A 31 -6.38 -13.82 16.02
CA GLY A 31 -6.76 -15.22 15.75
C GLY A 31 -7.26 -15.46 14.34
N ILE A 32 -6.83 -14.66 13.35
CA ILE A 32 -7.30 -14.77 11.98
C ILE A 32 -6.53 -15.89 11.25
N ALA A 33 -7.25 -16.92 10.79
CA ALA A 33 -6.71 -18.01 10.00
C ALA A 33 -6.67 -17.66 8.49
N GLY A 34 -5.64 -18.10 7.76
CA GLY A 34 -5.51 -17.88 6.30
C GLY A 34 -4.43 -16.86 5.90
N GLY A 35 -3.16 -17.17 6.22
CA GLY A 35 -2.17 -16.17 6.64
C GLY A 35 -1.53 -15.22 5.63
N ALA A 36 -1.83 -15.31 4.33
CA ALA A 36 -1.20 -14.44 3.33
C ALA A 36 -2.16 -13.36 2.79
N ASP A 37 -3.40 -13.71 2.47
CA ASP A 37 -4.33 -12.78 1.82
C ASP A 37 -4.85 -11.69 2.78
N PHE A 38 -5.02 -12.02 4.07
CA PHE A 38 -5.37 -11.01 5.07
C PHE A 38 -4.24 -9.99 5.25
N ALA A 39 -3.01 -10.47 5.43
CA ALA A 39 -1.85 -9.61 5.60
C ALA A 39 -1.58 -8.77 4.35
N PHE A 40 -1.68 -9.39 3.16
CA PHE A 40 -1.60 -8.70 1.88
C PHE A 40 -2.70 -7.62 1.74
N GLY A 41 -3.94 -7.93 2.13
CA GLY A 41 -5.05 -6.98 2.14
C GLY A 41 -4.78 -5.76 3.01
N ILE A 42 -4.23 -5.96 4.21
CA ILE A 42 -3.80 -4.84 5.08
C ILE A 42 -2.74 -3.98 4.40
N ALA A 43 -1.74 -4.60 3.78
CA ALA A 43 -0.68 -3.87 3.09
C ALA A 43 -1.23 -3.00 1.94
N ILE A 44 -2.09 -3.57 1.10
CA ILE A 44 -2.77 -2.85 0.01
C ILE A 44 -3.63 -1.71 0.58
N GLY A 45 -4.38 -1.95 1.65
CA GLY A 45 -5.18 -0.94 2.33
C GLY A 45 -4.35 0.25 2.85
N ARG A 46 -3.19 -0.01 3.47
CA ARG A 46 -2.24 1.03 3.93
C ARG A 46 -1.73 1.87 2.77
N ILE A 47 -1.37 1.24 1.65
CA ILE A 47 -0.85 1.92 0.46
C ILE A 47 -1.94 2.76 -0.20
N TYR A 48 -3.16 2.21 -0.36
CA TYR A 48 -4.33 2.92 -0.89
C TYR A 48 -4.66 4.16 -0.07
N ASN A 49 -4.72 4.04 1.26
CA ASN A 49 -4.99 5.17 2.14
C ASN A 49 -3.90 6.25 2.01
N SER A 50 -2.64 5.84 1.91
CA SER A 50 -1.52 6.77 1.72
C SER A 50 -1.62 7.52 0.40
N PHE A 51 -1.98 6.87 -0.71
CA PHE A 51 -2.19 7.55 -1.98
C PHE A 51 -3.21 8.70 -1.86
N HIS A 52 -4.38 8.43 -1.30
CA HIS A 52 -5.42 9.45 -1.12
C HIS A 52 -4.98 10.55 -0.13
N TYR A 53 -4.35 10.17 0.98
CA TYR A 53 -3.84 11.12 1.96
C TYR A 53 -2.75 12.05 1.39
N GLN A 54 -1.74 11.48 0.72
CA GLN A 54 -0.64 12.24 0.14
C GLN A 54 -1.11 13.14 -1.00
N THR A 55 -2.08 12.68 -1.80
CA THR A 55 -2.68 13.52 -2.84
C THR A 55 -3.35 14.76 -2.23
N ARG A 56 -4.17 14.58 -1.19
CA ARG A 56 -4.79 15.71 -0.47
C ARG A 56 -3.76 16.62 0.18
N ARG A 57 -2.77 16.04 0.87
CA ARG A 57 -1.74 16.79 1.61
C ARG A 57 -0.86 17.63 0.68
N ILE A 58 -0.46 17.09 -0.48
CA ILE A 58 0.51 17.73 -1.37
C ILE A 58 -0.18 18.66 -2.38
N LEU A 59 -1.38 18.28 -2.86
CA LEU A 59 -2.07 18.99 -3.94
C LEU A 59 -3.28 19.80 -3.48
N GLY A 60 -3.70 19.68 -2.21
CA GLY A 60 -4.86 20.40 -1.67
C GLY A 60 -6.21 19.95 -2.23
N ARG A 61 -6.26 18.82 -2.96
CA ARG A 61 -7.46 18.27 -3.60
C ARG A 61 -7.46 16.75 -3.60
N ASN A 62 -8.60 16.16 -3.93
CA ASN A 62 -8.70 14.71 -4.16
C ASN A 62 -7.99 14.31 -5.46
N ALA A 63 -7.64 13.02 -5.54
CA ALA A 63 -7.12 12.43 -6.77
C ALA A 63 -8.17 12.43 -7.87
N THR A 64 -7.73 12.72 -9.08
CA THR A 64 -8.53 12.54 -10.30
C THR A 64 -8.54 11.06 -10.72
N ALA A 65 -9.46 10.69 -11.61
CA ALA A 65 -9.50 9.35 -12.18
C ALA A 65 -8.19 8.98 -12.92
N ALA A 66 -7.59 9.94 -13.64
CA ALA A 66 -6.32 9.72 -14.34
C ALA A 66 -5.18 9.42 -13.35
N GLU A 67 -5.10 10.18 -12.26
CA GLU A 67 -4.09 9.96 -11.21
C GLU A 67 -4.30 8.62 -10.49
N PHE A 68 -5.56 8.20 -10.29
CA PHE A 68 -5.87 6.89 -9.74
C PHE A 68 -5.45 5.75 -10.69
N SER A 69 -5.67 5.88 -12.00
CA SER A 69 -5.17 4.91 -12.98
C SER A 69 -3.64 4.79 -12.95
N GLU A 70 -2.93 5.93 -12.84
CA GLU A 70 -1.47 5.91 -12.69
C GLU A 70 -1.01 5.27 -11.38
N PHE A 71 -1.76 5.47 -10.29
CA PHE A 71 -1.53 4.77 -9.03
C PHE A 71 -1.72 3.26 -9.17
N LEU A 72 -2.77 2.79 -9.85
CA LEU A 72 -3.00 1.36 -10.09
C LEU A 72 -1.86 0.75 -10.92
N SER A 73 -1.36 1.45 -11.94
CA SER A 73 -0.20 1.00 -12.72
C SER A 73 1.05 0.84 -11.85
N LEU A 74 1.32 1.81 -10.97
CA LEU A 74 2.44 1.71 -10.01
C LEU A 74 2.25 0.56 -9.02
N LEU A 75 1.04 0.38 -8.48
CA LEU A 75 0.73 -0.68 -7.54
C LEU A 75 0.89 -2.06 -8.19
N SER A 76 0.38 -2.22 -9.41
CA SER A 76 0.50 -3.45 -10.20
C SER A 76 1.96 -3.79 -10.46
N SER A 77 2.80 -2.82 -10.84
CA SER A 77 4.22 -3.09 -11.09
C SER A 77 4.99 -3.52 -9.84
N ARG A 78 4.56 -3.09 -8.65
CA ARG A 78 5.20 -3.45 -7.37
C ARG A 78 4.53 -4.65 -6.67
N THR A 79 3.39 -5.13 -7.17
CA THR A 79 2.62 -6.22 -6.55
C THR A 79 3.44 -7.50 -6.32
N PRO A 80 4.33 -7.95 -7.21
CA PRO A 80 5.17 -9.13 -6.95
C PRO A 80 6.09 -8.97 -5.73
N GLU A 81 6.63 -7.77 -5.50
CA GLU A 81 7.48 -7.48 -4.32
C GLU A 81 6.64 -7.48 -3.04
N ILE A 82 5.47 -6.85 -3.07
CA ILE A 82 4.54 -6.83 -1.95
C ILE A 82 4.11 -8.27 -1.62
N ARG A 83 3.69 -9.07 -2.60
CA ARG A 83 3.29 -10.47 -2.36
C ARG A 83 4.41 -11.29 -1.73
N ARG A 84 5.65 -11.17 -2.21
CA ARG A 84 6.81 -11.87 -1.61
C ARG A 84 7.00 -11.53 -0.13
N ALA A 85 6.76 -10.28 0.28
CA ALA A 85 6.84 -9.88 1.68
C ALA A 85 5.73 -10.54 2.54
N PHE A 86 4.58 -10.83 1.94
CA PHE A 86 3.39 -11.38 2.58
C PHE A 86 3.09 -12.85 2.24
N SER A 87 4.10 -13.63 1.83
CA SER A 87 3.97 -15.07 1.50
C SER A 87 4.61 -15.99 2.54
N LYS A 88 4.70 -15.57 3.81
CA LYS A 88 5.25 -16.38 4.90
C LYS A 88 4.19 -17.26 5.55
#